data_AF-A0A940LEX1-F1
#
_entry.id   AF-A0A940LEX1-F1
#
_cell.length_a   1.000
_cell.length_b   1.000
_cell.length_c   1.000
_cell.angle_alpha   90.00
_cell.angle_beta   90.00
_cell.angle_gamma   90.00
#
_symmetry.space_group_name_H-M   'P 1'
#
loop_
_entity.id
_entity.type
_entity.pdbx_description
1 polymer ?
#
loop_
_entity_poly.entity_id
_entity_poly.type
_entity_poly.pdbx_seq_one_letter_code
_entity_poly.pdbx_strand_id
1 'polypeptide(L)' 'MKAKIILAATILFFGFSVFAAPPTEEGKTIFAARCAACHHVSKTLVGPALAGIDERRSID' A
#
# COMPACT_ATOMS: atom_id res chain seq x y z
N MET A 1 -14.42 36.28 -12.12
CA MET A 1 -15.06 35.24 -11.27
C MET A 1 -14.88 33.83 -11.81
N LYS A 2 -15.14 33.59 -13.11
CA LYS A 2 -14.96 32.27 -13.76
C LYS A 2 -13.56 31.67 -13.58
N ALA A 3 -12.50 32.47 -13.75
CA ALA A 3 -11.11 32.02 -13.57
C ALA A 3 -10.79 31.59 -12.12
N LYS A 4 -11.41 32.23 -11.10
CA LYS A 4 -11.22 31.87 -9.69
C LYS A 4 -11.90 30.54 -9.35
N ILE A 5 -13.07 30.29 -9.96
CA ILE A 5 -13.82 29.04 -9.81
C ILE A 5 -13.08 27.88 -10.51
N ILE A 6 -12.56 28.12 -11.72
CA ILE A 6 -11.74 27.13 -12.45
C ILE A 6 -10.49 26.78 -11.65
N LEU A 7 -9.78 27.79 -11.13
CA LEU A 7 -8.58 27.59 -10.32
C LEU A 7 -8.88 26.79 -9.03
N ALA A 8 -9.97 27.12 -8.33
CA ALA A 8 -10.39 26.40 -7.14
C ALA A 8 -10.77 24.94 -7.45
N ALA A 9 -11.45 24.68 -8.56
CA ALA A 9 -11.82 23.33 -8.99
C ALA A 9 -10.60 22.47 -9.34
N THR A 10 -9.59 23.05 -10.00
CA THR A 10 -8.33 22.32 -10.30
C THR A 10 -7.51 21.99 -9.06
N ILE A 11 -7.47 22.88 -8.06
CA ILE A 11 -6.78 22.62 -6.78
C ILE A 11 -7.48 21.51 -6.00
N LEU A 12 -8.81 21.52 -5.98
CA LEU A 12 -9.61 20.49 -5.32
C LEU A 12 -9.43 19.11 -5.98
N PHE A 13 -9.35 19.06 -7.31
CA PHE A 13 -9.17 17.80 -8.03
C PHE A 13 -7.78 17.20 -7.83
N PHE A 14 -6.73 18.03 -7.81
CA PHE A 14 -5.35 17.56 -7.65
C PHE A 14 -5.03 17.11 -6.22
N GLY A 15 -5.65 17.73 -5.21
CA GLY A 15 -5.46 17.37 -3.80
C GLY A 15 -5.95 15.96 -3.43
N PHE A 16 -6.87 15.36 -4.19
CA PHE A 16 -7.41 14.03 -3.91
C PHE A 16 -6.42 12.90 -4.22
N SER A 17 -5.57 13.10 -5.25
CA SER A 17 -4.58 12.12 -5.72
C SER A 17 -3.51 11.76 -4.68
N VAL A 18 -3.31 12.62 -3.67
CA VAL A 18 -2.25 12.47 -2.65
C VAL A 18 -2.67 11.50 -1.53
N PHE A 19 -3.95 11.12 -1.45
CA PHE A 19 -4.51 10.25 -0.40
C PHE A 19 -4.89 8.85 -0.91
N ALA A 20 -4.28 8.37 -1.99
CA ALA A 20 -4.49 6.99 -2.43
C ALA A 20 -3.93 6.02 -1.38
N ALA A 21 -4.76 5.11 -0.89
CA ALA A 21 -4.32 4.04 -0.02
C ALA A 21 -3.31 3.12 -0.75
N PRO A 22 -2.38 2.47 -0.03
CA PRO A 22 -1.45 1.52 -0.64
C PRO A 22 -2.21 0.41 -1.40
N PRO A 23 -1.70 -0.09 -2.54
CA PRO A 23 -2.36 -1.11 -3.34
C PRO A 23 -2.23 -2.50 -2.69
N THR A 24 -3.08 -2.80 -1.69
CA THR A 24 -3.03 -4.05 -0.90
C THR A 24 -3.23 -5.31 -1.75
N GLU A 25 -4.09 -5.27 -2.77
CA GLU A 25 -4.36 -6.42 -3.65
C GLU A 25 -3.18 -6.75 -4.57
N GLU A 26 -2.47 -5.72 -5.04
CA GLU A 26 -1.23 -5.92 -5.80
C GLU A 26 -0.16 -6.55 -4.90
N GLY A 27 0.01 -6.03 -3.68
CA GLY A 27 0.91 -6.60 -2.68
C GLY A 27 0.58 -8.06 -2.36
N LYS A 28 -0.70 -8.42 -2.22
CA LYS A 28 -1.15 -9.80 -2.02
C LYS A 28 -0.79 -10.70 -3.20
N THR A 29 -0.94 -10.21 -4.44
CA THR A 29 -0.59 -10.96 -5.65
C THR A 29 0.91 -11.24 -5.70
N ILE A 30 1.75 -10.23 -5.42
CA ILE A 30 3.20 -10.38 -5.34
C ILE A 30 3.59 -11.37 -4.25
N PHE A 31 3.01 -11.24 -3.06
CA PHE A 31 3.26 -12.14 -1.93
C PHE A 31 2.94 -13.59 -2.27
N ALA A 32 1.78 -13.84 -2.88
CA ALA A 32 1.37 -15.17 -3.31
C ALA A 32 2.33 -15.77 -4.35
N ALA A 33 2.79 -14.96 -5.30
CA ALA A 33 3.66 -15.42 -6.39
C ALA A 33 5.12 -15.66 -5.97
N ARG A 34 5.62 -14.94 -4.95
CA ARG A 34 7.06 -14.90 -4.64
C ARG A 34 7.43 -15.34 -3.23
N CYS A 35 6.51 -15.22 -2.27
CA CYS A 35 6.82 -15.38 -0.84
C CYS A 35 6.07 -16.55 -0.20
N ALA A 36 4.84 -16.83 -0.65
CA ALA A 36 3.92 -17.78 -0.03
C ALA A 36 4.38 -19.24 -0.08
N ALA A 37 5.36 -19.57 -0.93
CA ALA A 37 5.98 -20.90 -0.94
C ALA A 37 6.76 -21.18 0.37
N CYS A 38 7.34 -20.14 0.97
CA CYS A 38 8.18 -20.28 2.17
C CYS A 38 7.55 -19.64 3.41
N HIS A 39 6.77 -18.57 3.26
CA HIS A 39 6.25 -17.79 4.37
C HIS A 39 4.72 -17.73 4.38
N HIS A 40 4.16 -17.60 5.58
CA HIS A 40 2.75 -17.27 5.78
C HIS A 40 2.64 -16.10 6.75
N VAL A 41 1.51 -15.39 6.74
CA VAL A 41 1.30 -14.25 7.65
C VAL A 41 1.22 -14.73 9.11
N SER A 42 0.32 -15.67 9.40
CA SER A 42 0.00 -16.07 10.79
C SER A 42 0.64 -17.37 11.30
N LYS A 43 1.41 -18.10 10.48
CA LYS A 43 2.00 -19.38 10.89
C LYS A 43 3.41 -19.54 10.33
N THR A 44 4.21 -20.29 11.06
CA THR A 44 5.54 -20.72 10.59
C THR A 44 5.37 -21.81 9.53
N LEU A 45 6.14 -21.70 8.45
CA LEU A 45 6.27 -22.71 7.41
C LEU A 45 7.76 -23.10 7.29
N VAL A 46 8.34 -22.99 6.09
CA VAL A 46 9.79 -23.07 5.90
C VAL A 46 10.47 -21.84 6.52
N GLY A 47 9.86 -20.67 6.32
CA GLY A 47 10.25 -19.42 6.96
C GLY A 47 9.30 -19.01 8.11
N PRO A 48 9.70 -18.01 8.92
CA PRO A 48 8.89 -17.48 10.00
C PRO A 48 7.56 -16.88 9.52
N ALA A 49 6.60 -16.84 10.44
CA ALA A 49 5.38 -16.07 10.27
C ALA A 49 5.70 -14.57 10.08
N LEU A 50 5.06 -13.92 9.13
CA LEU A 50 5.35 -12.53 8.76
C LEU A 50 4.37 -11.49 9.34
N ALA A 51 3.39 -11.89 10.16
CA ALA A 51 2.56 -10.95 10.90
C ALA A 51 3.44 -10.01 11.73
N GLY A 52 3.20 -8.70 11.57
CA GLY A 52 3.97 -7.65 12.23
C GLY A 52 5.44 -7.54 11.78
N ILE A 53 5.68 -7.62 10.48
CA ILE A 53 7.04 -7.50 9.94
C ILE A 53 7.51 -6.04 9.93
N ASP A 54 6.58 -5.11 9.81
CA ASP A 54 6.76 -3.66 9.81
C ASP A 54 7.17 -3.09 11.18
N GLU A 55 6.84 -3.76 12.29
CA GLU A 55 7.38 -3.38 13.61
C GLU A 55 8.76 -4.00 13.87
N ARG A 56 9.10 -5.08 13.17
CA ARG A 56 10.40 -5.78 13.34
C ARG A 56 11.49 -5.27 12.43
N ARG A 57 11.13 -4.67 11.30
CA ARG A 57 12.04 -4.19 10.25
C ARG A 57 11.61 -2.79 9.86
N SER A 58 12.57 -1.88 9.84
CA SER A 58 12.33 -0.54 9.34
C SER A 58 12.06 -0.59 7.83
N ILE A 59 11.18 0.31 7.36
CA ILE A 59 10.74 0.42 5.95
C ILE A 59 11.67 1.33 5.12
N ASP A 60 12.76 1.78 5.74
CA ASP A 60 13.78 2.70 5.19
C ASP A 60 14.27 2.32 3.77
#